data_AF-A0A8T4KNH0-F1
#
_entry.id   AF-A0A8T4KNH0-F1
#
_cell.length_a   1.000
_cell.length_b   1.000
_cell.length_c   1.000
_cell.angle_alpha   90.00
_cell.angle_beta   90.00
_cell.angle_gamma   90.00
#
_symmetry.space_group_name_H-M   'P 1'
#
loop_
_entity.id
_entity.type
_entity.pdbx_description
1 polymer ?
#
loop_
_entity_poly.entity_id
_entity_poly.type
_entity_poly.pdbx_seq_one_letter_code
_entity_poly.pdbx_strand_id
1 'polypeptide(L)' 'MAIRHITKKIKLGRIRKVRSSPRWADIKKFGMKRARTRRISIDKVKRWKRIRIKV' A
#
# COMPACT_ATOMS: atom_id res chain seq x y z
N MET A 1 28.92 6.84 9.02
CA MET A 1 27.62 6.15 9.20
C MET A 1 26.49 7.15 9.00
N ALA A 2 25.59 6.93 8.04
CA ALA A 2 24.53 7.90 7.75
C ALA A 2 23.49 7.92 8.87
N ILE A 3 23.44 9.02 9.63
CA ILE A 3 22.33 9.33 10.54
C ILE A 3 21.08 9.45 9.66
N ARG A 4 20.36 8.34 9.51
CA ARG A 4 19.00 8.39 8.96
C ARG A 4 18.19 9.15 9.99
N HIS A 5 17.93 10.43 9.73
CA HIS A 5 16.99 11.22 10.51
C HIS A 5 15.76 10.35 10.78
N ILE A 6 15.40 10.19 12.06
CA ILE A 6 14.34 9.28 12.52
C ILE A 6 13.05 9.44 11.71
N THR A 7 12.76 10.68 11.29
CA THR A 7 11.69 11.07 10.38
C THR A 7 11.69 10.29 9.05
N LYS A 8 12.86 10.14 8.41
CA LYS A 8 13.03 9.38 7.16
C LYS A 8 12.72 7.89 7.39
N LYS A 9 13.17 7.33 8.52
CA LYS A 9 12.90 5.93 8.89
C LYS A 9 11.41 5.69 9.11
N ILE A 10 10.72 6.60 9.80
CA ILE A 10 9.27 6.54 10.03
C ILE A 10 8.51 6.61 8.70
N LYS A 11 8.85 7.56 7.82
CA LYS A 11 8.22 7.69 6.50
C LYS A 11 8.40 6.44 5.64
N LEU A 12 9.61 5.89 5.58
CA LEU A 12 9.87 4.63 4.85
C LEU A 12 9.10 3.44 5.45
N GLY A 13 9.02 3.35 6.78
CA GLY A 13 8.22 2.34 7.48
C GLY A 13 6.74 2.41 7.13
N ARG A 14 6.17 3.62 7.06
CA ARG A 14 4.78 3.83 6.63
C ARG A 14 4.55 3.37 5.19
N ILE A 15 5.44 3.72 4.26
CA ILE A 15 5.33 3.32 2.85
C ILE A 15 5.37 1.80 2.70
N ARG A 16 6.25 1.11 3.45
CA ARG A 16 6.36 -0.36 3.43
C ARG A 16 5.08 -1.06 3.91
N LYS A 17 4.27 -0.41 4.75
CA LYS A 17 3.02 -0.97 5.29
C LYS A 17 1.85 -0.89 4.30
N VAL A 18 1.99 -0.20 3.17
CA VAL A 18 0.93 -0.13 2.15
C VAL A 18 0.79 -1.49 1.47
N ARG A 19 -0.36 -2.13 1.67
CA ARG A 19 -0.69 -3.48 1.18
C ARG A 19 -2.04 -3.44 0.49
N SER A 20 -2.33 -4.47 -0.31
CA SER A 20 -3.66 -4.66 -0.91
C SER A 20 -4.76 -4.77 0.15
N SER A 21 -5.97 -4.40 -0.25
CA SER A 21 -7.15 -4.41 0.60
C SER A 21 -7.47 -5.86 0.96
N PRO A 22 -7.87 -6.14 2.20
CA PRO A 22 -8.37 -7.47 2.56
C PRO A 22 -9.70 -7.75 1.85
N ARG A 23 -9.97 -9.03 1.57
CA ARG A 23 -11.14 -9.48 0.80
C ARG A 23 -12.47 -9.07 1.43
N TRP A 24 -12.56 -9.04 2.75
CA TRP A 24 -13.78 -8.61 3.45
C TRP A 24 -14.14 -7.15 3.13
N ALA A 25 -13.16 -6.28 2.93
CA ALA A 25 -13.39 -4.87 2.58
C ALA A 25 -13.88 -4.73 1.13
N ASP A 26 -13.39 -5.57 0.22
CA ASP A 26 -13.92 -5.65 -1.15
C ASP A 26 -15.39 -6.11 -1.15
N ILE A 27 -15.73 -7.11 -0.32
CA ILE A 27 -17.10 -7.62 -0.18
C ILE A 27 -18.02 -6.54 0.39
N LYS A 28 -17.58 -5.80 1.42
CA LYS A 28 -18.37 -4.71 2.01
C LYS A 28 -18.65 -3.59 1.01
N LYS A 29 -17.71 -3.29 0.10
CA LYS A 29 -17.87 -2.21 -0.89
C LYS A 29 -18.67 -2.63 -2.12
N PHE A 30 -18.42 -3.82 -2.66
CA PHE A 30 -18.95 -4.23 -3.97
C PHE A 30 -19.99 -5.35 -3.90
N GLY A 31 -20.12 -6.05 -2.77
CA GLY A 31 -20.90 -7.28 -2.60
C GLY A 31 -20.15 -8.53 -3.09
N MET A 32 -20.59 -9.71 -2.64
CA MET A 32 -19.91 -11.00 -2.89
C MET A 32 -19.64 -11.29 -4.37
N LYS A 33 -20.65 -11.11 -5.24
CA LYS A 33 -20.53 -11.45 -6.67
C LYS A 33 -19.48 -10.58 -7.37
N ARG A 34 -19.47 -9.27 -7.09
CA ARG A 34 -18.56 -8.31 -7.72
C ARG A 34 -17.18 -8.30 -7.06
N ALA A 35 -17.06 -8.63 -5.78
CA ALA A 35 -15.77 -8.77 -5.13
C ALA A 35 -14.93 -9.92 -5.72
N ARG A 36 -15.51 -10.89 -6.44
CA ARG A 36 -14.74 -11.94 -7.15
C ARG A 36 -13.86 -11.37 -8.26
N THR A 37 -14.33 -10.34 -8.96
CA THR A 37 -13.67 -9.78 -10.15
C THR A 37 -13.14 -8.37 -9.94
N ARG A 38 -13.74 -7.59 -9.02
CA ARG A 38 -13.30 -6.22 -8.68
C ARG A 38 -12.63 -6.22 -7.32
N ARG A 39 -11.48 -5.53 -7.24
CA ARG A 39 -10.77 -5.25 -5.99
C ARG A 39 -10.73 -3.75 -5.77
N ILE A 40 -10.71 -3.32 -4.52
CA ILE A 40 -10.42 -1.92 -4.19
C ILE A 40 -9.01 -1.63 -4.70
N SER A 41 -8.89 -0.77 -5.73
CA SER A 41 -7.59 -0.40 -6.26
C SER A 41 -6.79 0.32 -5.17
N ILE A 42 -5.59 -0.17 -4.95
CA ILE A 42 -4.59 0.50 -4.14
C ILE A 42 -3.41 0.74 -5.06
N ASP A 43 -3.60 1.65 -6.01
CA ASP A 43 -2.54 2.22 -6.87
C ASP A 43 -1.39 2.84 -6.06
N LYS A 44 -1.55 2.91 -4.74
CA LYS A 44 -0.58 3.41 -3.78
C LYS A 44 0.51 2.40 -3.40
N VAL A 45 0.45 1.13 -3.85
CA VAL A 45 1.53 0.16 -3.59
C VAL A 45 2.77 0.55 -4.40
N LYS A 46 3.67 1.31 -3.78
CA LYS A 46 4.93 1.73 -4.40
C LYS A 46 5.90 0.55 -4.48
N ARG A 47 6.21 0.11 -5.69
CA ARG A 47 7.26 -0.90 -5.94
C ARG A 47 8.61 -0.21 -6.12
N TRP A 48 9.57 -0.52 -5.25
CA TRP A 48 10.91 0.10 -5.26
C TRP A 48 11.64 -0.01 -6.61
N LYS A 49 11.45 -1.12 -7.33
CA LYS A 49 12.06 -1.36 -8.65
C LYS A 49 11.43 -0.52 -9.77
N ARG A 50 10.17 -0.10 -9.62
CA ARG A 50 9.41 0.63 -10.65
C ARG A 50 9.33 2.13 -10.40
N ILE A 51 9.41 2.56 -9.14
CA ILE A 51 9.16 3.95 -8.75
C ILE A 51 10.22 4.38 -7.73
N ARG A 52 10.84 5.55 -7.97
CA ARG A 52 11.74 6.17 -7.00
C ARG A 52 10.93 6.67 -5.79
N ILE A 53 11.24 6.14 -4.61
CA ILE A 53 10.60 6.55 -3.35
C ILE A 53 11.22 7.88 -2.89
N LYS A 54 10.54 9.00 -3.16
CA LYS A 54 10.90 10.33 -2.64
C LYS A 54 10.53 10.43 -1.16
N VAL A 55 11.51 10.55 -0.25
CA VAL A 55 11.35 10.66 1.22
C VAL A 55 12.32 11.63 1.82
#